data_AF-A0A4Y9IIT4-F1
#
_entry.id   AF-A0A4Y9IIT4-F1
#
_cell.length_a   1.000
_cell.length_b   1.000
_cell.length_c   1.000
_cell.angle_alpha   90.00
_cell.angle_beta   90.00
_cell.angle_gamma   90.00
#
_symmetry.space_group_name_H-M   'P 1'
#
loop_
_entity.id
_entity.type
_entity.pdbx_description
1 polymer ?
#
loop_
_entity_poly.entity_id
_entity_poly.type
_entity_poly.pdbx_seq_one_letter_code
_entity_poly.pdbx_strand_id
1 'polypeptide(L)'
;HYRDTINKRGNKKARRLLFLVIMNIIRGQHRYNNHIVDYYYKLRKQPNEKSHKTAVVACINRLLKTFHYLIMKHKLYDYEMSPH
;
A
#
# COMPACT_ATOMS: atom_id res chain seq x y z
N HIS A 1 22.90 -13.01 -2.68
CA HIS A 1 21.99 -11.96 -3.20
C HIS A 1 20.54 -12.46 -3.17
N TYR A 2 19.78 -12.13 -2.12
CA TYR A 2 18.36 -12.52 -2.02
C TYR A 2 17.54 -11.66 -2.99
N ARG A 3 17.10 -12.25 -4.10
CA ARG A 3 16.19 -11.56 -5.04
C ARG A 3 14.83 -11.43 -4.37
N ASP A 4 14.55 -10.28 -3.78
CA ASP A 4 13.21 -9.91 -3.31
C ASP A 4 12.19 -10.12 -4.44
N THR A 5 11.43 -11.21 -4.34
CA THR A 5 10.45 -11.64 -5.33
C THR A 5 9.08 -11.58 -4.68
N ILE A 6 8.15 -10.84 -5.28
CA ILE A 6 6.78 -10.75 -4.76
C ILE A 6 6.19 -12.16 -4.73
N ASN A 7 5.72 -12.58 -3.54
CA ASN A 7 5.21 -13.92 -3.27
C ASN A 7 4.18 -14.37 -4.33
N LYS A 8 4.31 -15.60 -4.86
CA LYS A 8 3.62 -16.08 -6.08
C LYS A 8 2.18 -16.56 -5.83
N ARG A 9 1.39 -15.83 -5.04
CA ARG A 9 -0.03 -16.17 -4.79
C ARG A 9 -0.96 -15.25 -5.59
N GLY A 10 -2.06 -15.79 -6.13
CA GLY A 10 -3.05 -15.05 -6.92
C GLY A 10 -2.63 -14.69 -8.36
N ASN A 11 -3.42 -13.86 -9.02
CA ASN A 11 -3.25 -13.52 -10.44
C ASN A 11 -2.01 -12.63 -10.69
N LYS A 12 -1.11 -13.07 -11.58
CA LYS A 12 0.13 -12.35 -11.94
C LYS A 12 -0.12 -10.95 -12.53
N LYS A 13 -1.13 -10.80 -13.39
CA LYS A 13 -1.46 -9.52 -14.03
C LYS A 13 -2.00 -8.53 -12.99
N ALA A 14 -2.90 -8.99 -12.12
CA ALA A 14 -3.46 -8.18 -11.04
C ALA A 14 -2.38 -7.69 -10.06
N ARG A 15 -1.45 -8.56 -9.66
CA ARG A 15 -0.31 -8.16 -8.80
C ARG A 15 0.53 -7.05 -9.43
N ARG A 16 0.82 -7.14 -10.73
CA ARG A 16 1.56 -6.10 -11.45
C ARG A 16 0.78 -4.79 -11.49
N LEU A 17 -0.52 -4.84 -11.74
CA LEU A 17 -1.38 -3.65 -11.74
C LEU A 17 -1.42 -2.98 -10.36
N LEU A 18 -1.67 -3.75 -9.30
CA LEU A 18 -1.69 -3.24 -7.92
C LEU A 18 -0.34 -2.63 -7.52
N PHE A 19 0.77 -3.24 -7.93
CA PHE A 19 2.09 -2.67 -7.73
C PHE A 19 2.22 -1.29 -8.40
N LEU A 20 1.79 -1.15 -9.66
CA LEU A 20 1.81 0.14 -10.37
C LEU A 20 0.91 1.18 -9.70
N VAL A 21 -0.27 0.78 -9.20
CA VAL A 21 -1.18 1.68 -8.46
C VAL A 21 -0.48 2.24 -7.22
N ILE A 22 0.13 1.40 -6.38
CA ILE A 22 0.86 1.86 -5.19
C ILE A 22 2.04 2.76 -5.57
N MET A 23 2.78 2.42 -6.62
CA MET A 23 3.89 3.26 -7.09
C MET A 23 3.41 4.64 -7.55
N ASN A 24 2.25 4.73 -8.20
CA ASN A 24 1.66 6.02 -8.57
C ASN A 24 1.20 6.81 -7.35
N ILE A 25 0.60 6.17 -6.35
CA ILE A 25 0.23 6.80 -5.08
C ILE A 25 1.48 7.37 -4.38
N ILE A 26 2.56 6.60 -4.27
CA ILE A 26 3.82 7.05 -3.67
C ILE A 26 4.45 8.20 -4.47
N ARG A 27 4.42 8.16 -5.81
CA ARG A 27 4.89 9.27 -6.66
C ARG A 27 4.04 10.54 -6.48
N GLY A 28 2.75 10.37 -6.22
CA GLY A 28 1.80 11.45 -5.97
C GLY A 28 1.82 12.02 -4.55
N GLN A 29 2.71 11.55 -3.67
CA GLN A 29 2.71 11.91 -2.24
C GLN A 29 2.71 13.41 -1.93
N HIS A 30 3.32 14.24 -2.79
CA HIS A 30 3.40 15.68 -2.59
C HIS A 30 2.10 16.43 -2.94
N ARG A 31 1.15 15.75 -3.62
CA ARG A 31 -0.10 16.36 -4.09
C ARG A 31 -1.29 16.06 -3.19
N TYR A 32 -1.28 14.91 -2.51
CA TYR A 32 -2.42 14.44 -1.75
C TYR A 32 -1.98 13.72 -0.48
N ASN A 33 -2.65 14.01 0.64
CA ASN A 33 -2.50 13.25 1.87
C ASN A 33 -3.12 11.87 1.67
N ASN A 34 -2.36 10.82 1.98
CA ASN A 34 -2.80 9.45 1.76
C ASN A 34 -2.20 8.49 2.79
N HIS A 35 -3.06 7.77 3.53
CA HIS A 35 -2.61 6.84 4.57
C HIS A 35 -1.73 5.70 4.04
N ILE A 36 -1.82 5.37 2.76
CA ILE A 36 -0.94 4.39 2.12
C ILE A 36 0.49 4.90 2.04
N VAL A 37 0.67 6.20 1.75
CA VAL A 37 1.98 6.85 1.73
C VAL A 37 2.54 6.91 3.15
N ASP A 38 1.73 7.32 4.12
CA ASP A 38 2.14 7.39 5.53
C ASP A 38 2.61 6.02 6.03
N TYR A 39 1.85 4.97 5.71
CA TYR A 39 2.19 3.59 6.04
C TYR A 39 3.46 3.10 5.35
N TYR A 40 3.64 3.44 4.07
CA TYR A 40 4.85 3.12 3.34
C TYR A 40 6.09 3.70 4.03
N TYR A 41 6.04 4.99 4.40
CA TYR A 41 7.16 5.63 5.10
C TYR A 41 7.34 5.13 6.52
N LYS A 42 6.26 4.79 7.25
CA LYS A 42 6.34 4.11 8.56
C LYS A 42 7.13 2.81 8.47
N LEU A 43 6.88 1.98 7.44
CA LEU A 43 7.60 0.72 7.21
C LEU A 43 9.06 0.91 6.74
N ARG A 44 9.38 2.06 6.14
CA ARG A 44 10.74 2.40 5.68
C ARG A 44 11.59 3.06 6.78
N LYS A 45 10.97 3.76 7.73
CA LYS A 45 11.66 4.48 8.81
C LYS A 45 11.82 3.67 10.10
N GLN A 46 11.21 2.48 10.19
CA GLN A 46 11.32 1.63 11.37
C GLN A 46 12.73 1.05 11.55
N PRO A 47 13.18 0.75 12.79
CA PRO A 47 14.53 0.24 13.08
C PRO A 47 14.88 -1.05 12.31
N ASN A 48 13.87 -1.90 12.07
CA ASN A 48 13.97 -3.09 11.23
C ASN A 48 13.39 -2.80 9.84
N GLU A 49 14.04 -1.90 9.11
CA GLU A 49 13.57 -1.40 7.81
C GLU A 49 13.15 -2.54 6.87
N LYS A 50 11.96 -2.44 6.29
CA LYS A 50 11.53 -3.41 5.28
C LYS A 50 12.10 -3.05 3.91
N SER A 51 12.48 -4.06 3.15
CA SER A 51 12.87 -3.89 1.75
C SER A 51 11.75 -3.20 0.98
N HIS A 52 12.11 -2.35 0.02
CA HIS A 52 11.16 -1.53 -0.75
C HIS A 52 9.99 -2.37 -1.31
N LYS A 53 10.30 -3.53 -1.91
CA LYS A 53 9.27 -4.44 -2.45
C LYS A 53 8.35 -4.98 -1.37
N THR A 54 8.89 -5.35 -0.21
CA THR A 54 8.10 -5.83 0.92
C THR A 54 7.17 -4.74 1.46
N ALA A 55 7.67 -3.50 1.57
CA ALA A 55 6.87 -2.35 1.97
C ALA A 55 5.73 -2.08 0.97
N VAL A 56 6.00 -2.14 -0.35
CA VAL A 56 4.97 -1.98 -1.38
C VAL A 56 3.92 -3.10 -1.29
N VAL A 57 4.32 -4.35 -1.09
CA VAL A 57 3.38 -5.48 -0.92
C VAL A 57 2.50 -5.29 0.33
N ALA A 58 3.08 -4.81 1.44
CA ALA A 58 2.31 -4.47 2.63
C ALA A 58 1.30 -3.33 2.34
N CYS A 59 1.68 -2.34 1.54
CA CYS A 59 0.80 -1.27 1.10
C CYS A 59 -0.35 -1.76 0.20
N ILE A 60 -0.08 -2.69 -0.73
CA ILE A 60 -1.13 -3.35 -1.54
C ILE A 60 -2.15 -4.01 -0.62
N ASN A 61 -1.70 -4.78 0.38
CA ASN A 61 -2.59 -5.44 1.32
C ASN A 61 -3.40 -4.42 2.15
N ARG A 62 -2.79 -3.31 2.59
CA ARG A 62 -3.50 -2.25 3.31
C ARG A 62 -4.56 -1.60 2.43
N LEU A 63 -4.23 -1.27 1.18
CA LEU A 63 -5.17 -0.68 0.21
C LEU A 63 -6.39 -1.58 -0.03
N LEU A 64 -6.17 -2.88 -0.25
CA LEU A 64 -7.26 -3.84 -0.47
C LEU A 64 -8.18 -3.95 0.76
N LYS A 65 -7.61 -3.97 1.98
CA LYS A 65 -8.40 -3.96 3.21
C LYS A 65 -9.21 -2.67 3.36
N THR A 66 -8.63 -1.52 3.03
CA THR A 66 -9.32 -0.23 3.04
C THR A 66 -10.47 -0.21 2.04
N PHE A 67 -10.26 -0.62 0.79
CA PHE A 67 -11.36 -0.70 -0.19
C PHE A 67 -12.46 -1.65 0.25
N HIS A 68 -12.10 -2.84 0.74
CA HIS A 68 -13.07 -3.80 1.24
C HIS A 68 -13.90 -3.21 2.39
N TYR A 69 -13.26 -2.55 3.36
CA TYR A 69 -13.97 -1.88 4.46
C TYR A 69 -14.92 -0.78 3.97
N LEU A 70 -14.45 0.10 3.08
CA LEU A 70 -15.24 1.22 2.57
C LEU A 70 -16.47 0.72 1.81
N ILE A 71 -16.31 -0.29 0.95
CA ILE A 71 -17.41 -0.90 0.20
C ILE A 71 -18.40 -1.55 1.17
N MET A 72 -17.93 -2.38 2.11
CA MET A 72 -18.80 -3.10 3.05
C MET A 72 -19.54 -2.18 4.02
N LYS A 73 -18.99 -1.01 4.33
CA LYS A 73 -19.62 -0.02 5.20
C LYS A 73 -20.36 1.08 4.45
N HIS A 74 -20.38 1.04 3.11
CA HIS A 74 -20.92 2.10 2.25
C HIS A 74 -20.40 3.50 2.63
N LYS A 75 -19.10 3.58 2.94
CA LYS A 75 -18.44 4.83 3.34
C LYS A 75 -17.54 5.34 2.23
N LEU A 76 -17.48 6.66 2.10
CA LEU A 76 -16.46 7.33 1.28
C LEU A 76 -15.13 7.34 2.03
N TYR A 77 -14.02 7.38 1.27
CA TYR A 77 -12.70 7.53 1.85
C TYR A 77 -12.56 8.94 2.41
N ASP A 78 -12.26 9.04 3.70
CA ASP A 78 -11.96 10.27 4.40
C ASP A 78 -10.62 10.10 5.13
N TYR A 79 -9.70 11.03 4.91
CA TYR A 79 -8.38 11.02 5.51
C TYR A 79 -8.43 11.38 7.00
N GLU A 80 -9.35 12.24 7.42
CA GLU A 80 -9.45 12.69 8.81
C GLU A 80 -10.17 11.67 9.70
N MET A 81 -11.01 10.81 9.11
CA MET A 81 -11.85 9.86 9.85
C MET A 81 -11.15 8.51 10.10
N SER A 82 -9.96 8.28 9.57
CA SER A 82 -9.26 6.99 9.65
C SER A 82 -8.13 7.02 10.69
N PRO A 83 -8.19 6.21 11.76
CA PRO A 83 -7.15 6.21 12.79
C PRO A 83 -5.80 5.70 12.25
N HIS A 84 -4.73 6.43 12.60
CA HIS A 84 -3.34 6.17 12.20
C HIS A 84 -2.69 4.94 12.85
#